data_AF-X0CCS7-F1
#
_entry.id   AF-X0CCS7-F1
#
_cell.length_a   1.000
_cell.length_b   1.000
_cell.length_c   1.000
_cell.angle_alpha   90.00
_cell.angle_beta   90.00
_cell.angle_gamma   90.00
#
_symmetry.space_group_name_H-M   'P 1'
#
loop_
_entity.id
_entity.type
_entity.pdbx_description
1 polymer ?
#
loop_
_entity_poly.entity_id
_entity_poly.type
_entity_poly.pdbx_seq_one_letter_code
_entity_poly.pdbx_strand_id
1 'polypeptide(L)'
;MLYGCELRDIALGNGILPASLKNEPVLLPSLIWMMRLRHAGSEIPQFAFYRDEAARAQRETIATDLPSIDWVQAFMKRAAECELRLCGMGKYSLILEQTFRSRSNLFVSDGPVDFRYSQAAQIIHRYKPREAPSKMVDFCVFYSPEEGSEEEQAIEEICRTRPAQSINHTDLGDLCKRPIALSIETKRPNLALDNATLQFTHQSGLP
;
A
#
# COMPACT_ATOMS: atom_id res chain seq x y z
N MET A 1 -13.71 10.46 12.01
CA MET A 1 -13.80 11.38 10.85
C MET A 1 -12.41 11.60 10.31
N LEU A 2 -11.97 10.76 9.37
CA LEU A 2 -10.73 10.95 8.62
C LEU A 2 -11.16 11.47 7.25
N TYR A 3 -10.98 12.78 7.03
CA TYR A 3 -11.26 13.39 5.74
C TYR A 3 -10.22 12.91 4.73
N GLY A 4 -10.72 12.47 3.57
CA GLY A 4 -9.92 11.88 2.51
C GLY A 4 -8.97 12.89 1.87
N CYS A 5 -7.70 12.51 1.78
CA CYS A 5 -6.86 12.95 0.68
C CYS A 5 -7.31 12.18 -0.56
N GLU A 6 -8.10 12.82 -1.43
CA GLU A 6 -8.38 12.26 -2.75
C GLU A 6 -7.07 12.24 -3.55
N LEU A 7 -6.84 11.19 -4.33
CA LEU A 7 -5.70 11.04 -5.26
C LEU A 7 -5.50 12.24 -6.22
N ARG A 8 -6.49 13.14 -6.33
CA ARG A 8 -6.41 14.41 -7.07
C ARG A 8 -5.42 15.40 -6.45
N ASP A 9 -5.17 15.34 -5.15
CA ASP A 9 -4.30 16.30 -4.45
C ASP A 9 -2.80 16.12 -4.73
N ILE A 10 -2.40 14.96 -5.24
CA ILE A 10 -1.00 14.67 -5.60
C ILE A 10 -0.60 15.45 -6.87
N ALA A 11 -1.56 15.67 -7.79
CA ALA A 11 -1.34 16.43 -9.04
C ALA A 11 -1.49 17.95 -8.86
N LEU A 12 -2.06 18.42 -7.75
CA LEU A 12 -2.36 19.84 -7.53
C LEU A 12 -1.18 20.66 -6.98
N GLY A 13 -0.04 20.03 -6.68
CA GLY A 13 1.17 20.76 -6.27
C GLY A 13 0.93 21.60 -5.01
N ASN A 14 0.72 20.94 -3.89
CA ASN A 14 0.61 21.62 -2.59
C ASN A 14 2.00 21.85 -1.93
N GLY A 15 3.05 21.84 -2.74
CA GLY A 15 4.44 22.13 -2.40
C GLY A 15 5.16 21.11 -1.52
N ILE A 16 6.49 21.14 -1.61
CA ILE A 16 7.44 20.43 -0.75
C ILE A 16 8.47 21.37 -0.12
N LEU A 17 8.51 22.63 -0.58
CA LEU A 17 9.43 23.66 -0.13
C LEU A 17 8.77 24.58 0.92
N PRO A 18 9.47 25.00 1.97
CA PRO A 18 8.99 25.98 2.93
C PRO A 18 8.52 27.29 2.27
N ALA A 19 7.41 27.87 2.74
CA ALA A 19 6.91 29.14 2.24
C ALA A 19 7.91 30.31 2.46
N SER A 20 8.80 30.19 3.45
CA SER A 20 9.88 31.14 3.71
C SER A 20 10.89 31.23 2.55
N LEU A 21 11.08 30.16 1.77
CA LEU A 21 11.98 30.17 0.61
C LEU A 21 11.39 30.87 -0.62
N LYS A 22 10.15 31.38 -0.55
CA LYS A 22 9.52 32.12 -1.66
C LYS A 22 10.18 33.47 -1.93
N ASN A 23 10.65 34.16 -0.88
CA ASN A 23 11.08 35.57 -0.95
C ASN A 23 12.49 35.82 -0.38
N GLU A 24 13.18 34.80 0.14
CA GLU A 24 14.50 34.97 0.74
C GLU A 24 15.59 35.16 -0.33
N PRO A 25 16.38 36.26 -0.29
CA PRO A 25 17.64 36.32 -1.01
C PRO A 25 18.59 35.29 -0.39
N VAL A 26 18.76 34.16 -1.08
CA VAL A 26 19.53 32.98 -0.66
C VAL A 26 20.97 33.36 -0.28
N LEU A 27 21.20 33.60 1.01
CA LEU A 27 22.50 33.86 1.61
C LEU A 27 22.90 32.71 2.54
N LEU A 28 22.83 31.46 2.06
CA LEU A 28 23.41 30.32 2.77
C LEU A 28 24.17 29.37 1.82
N PRO A 29 25.14 28.57 2.33
CA PRO A 29 26.18 27.88 1.56
C PRO A 29 25.72 26.77 0.60
N SER A 30 24.41 26.58 0.40
CA SER A 30 23.79 25.62 -0.52
C SER A 30 23.96 25.97 -2.01
N LEU A 31 24.91 26.85 -2.33
CA LEU A 31 25.15 27.49 -3.63
C LEU A 31 25.31 26.52 -4.80
N ILE A 32 25.80 25.29 -4.58
CA ILE A 32 26.08 24.35 -5.69
C ILE A 32 24.79 23.79 -6.32
N TRP A 33 23.76 23.52 -5.51
CA TRP A 33 22.51 22.94 -6.01
C TRP A 33 21.64 23.97 -6.72
N MET A 34 21.60 25.21 -6.21
CA MET A 34 20.83 26.29 -6.83
C MET A 34 21.53 26.95 -8.03
N MET A 35 22.87 26.98 -8.09
CA MET A 35 23.58 27.50 -9.27
C MET A 35 23.30 26.67 -10.53
N ARG A 36 23.15 25.33 -10.40
CA ARG A 36 22.75 24.47 -11.52
C ARG A 36 21.33 24.76 -12.03
N LEU A 37 20.40 25.11 -11.13
CA LEU A 37 19.01 25.43 -11.51
C LEU A 37 18.90 26.81 -12.18
N ARG A 38 19.65 27.83 -11.72
CA ARG A 38 19.63 29.17 -12.34
C ARG A 38 20.24 29.19 -13.75
N HIS A 39 21.22 28.34 -14.04
CA HIS A 39 21.79 28.23 -15.39
C HIS A 39 20.79 27.72 -16.44
N ALA A 40 19.67 27.12 -16.01
CA ALA A 40 18.62 26.62 -16.89
C ALA A 40 17.44 27.60 -17.08
N GLY A 41 17.45 28.79 -16.47
CA GLY A 41 16.34 29.75 -16.57
C GLY A 41 15.02 29.28 -15.92
N SER A 42 15.05 28.20 -15.13
CA SER A 42 13.86 27.63 -14.52
C SER A 42 13.55 28.32 -13.19
N GLU A 43 12.52 29.16 -13.18
CA GLU A 43 11.88 29.60 -11.93
C GLU A 43 11.18 28.41 -11.29
N ILE A 44 11.37 28.23 -9.99
CA ILE A 44 10.67 27.18 -9.24
C ILE A 44 9.18 27.60 -9.20
N PRO A 45 8.26 26.77 -9.73
CA PRO A 45 6.86 27.18 -9.84
C PRO A 45 6.22 27.32 -8.46
N GLN A 46 5.25 28.22 -8.34
CA GLN A 46 4.63 28.59 -7.06
C GLN A 46 4.00 27.40 -6.31
N PHE A 47 3.51 26.39 -7.04
CA PHE A 47 2.97 25.15 -6.49
C PHE A 47 4.02 24.25 -5.83
N ALA A 48 5.32 24.52 -6.00
CA ALA A 48 6.39 23.77 -5.34
C ALA A 48 6.57 24.14 -3.86
N PHE A 49 5.95 25.21 -3.39
CA PHE A 49 6.04 25.68 -2.02
C PHE A 49 4.77 25.41 -1.22
N TYR A 50 4.91 25.11 0.07
CA TYR A 50 3.78 24.94 0.98
C TYR A 50 2.89 26.19 0.96
N ARG A 51 1.58 25.95 1.05
CA ARG A 51 0.58 27.03 1.13
C ARG A 51 0.70 27.77 2.45
N ASP A 52 0.84 27.02 3.54
CA ASP A 52 0.97 27.50 4.91
C ASP A 52 1.73 26.48 5.78
N GLU A 53 2.04 26.86 7.02
CA GLU A 53 2.77 26.03 7.98
C GLU A 53 1.94 24.83 8.46
N ALA A 54 0.61 24.90 8.41
CA ALA A 54 -0.25 23.78 8.79
C ALA A 54 -0.19 22.65 7.74
N ALA A 55 -0.17 22.99 6.45
CA ALA A 55 0.03 22.04 5.36
C ALA A 55 1.43 21.40 5.38
N ARG A 56 2.42 22.12 5.89
CA ARG A 56 3.75 21.57 6.17
C ARG A 56 3.71 20.60 7.35
N ALA A 57 3.17 21.02 8.49
CA ALA A 57 3.11 20.20 9.71
C ALA A 57 2.35 18.89 9.47
N GLN A 58 1.20 18.94 8.78
CA GLN A 58 0.43 17.75 8.41
C GLN A 58 1.24 16.78 7.56
N ARG A 59 2.06 17.29 6.62
CA ARG A 59 2.95 16.46 5.81
C ARG A 59 4.15 15.93 6.56
N GLU A 60 4.71 16.69 7.49
CA GLU A 60 5.78 16.21 8.35
C GLU A 60 5.27 15.06 9.23
N THR A 61 4.03 15.13 9.72
CA THR A 61 3.36 14.00 10.39
C THR A 61 3.16 12.79 9.46
N ILE A 62 2.80 12.99 8.20
CA ILE A 62 2.73 11.88 7.23
C ILE A 62 4.14 11.33 6.93
N ALA A 63 5.15 12.20 6.85
CA ALA A 63 6.52 11.84 6.55
C ALA A 63 7.21 11.11 7.71
N THR A 64 6.79 11.31 8.96
CA THR A 64 7.30 10.53 10.09
C THR A 64 6.99 9.03 9.96
N ASP A 65 5.91 8.69 9.25
CA ASP A 65 5.51 7.30 9.00
C ASP A 65 6.25 6.67 7.80
N LEU A 66 6.90 7.48 6.96
CA LEU A 66 7.71 6.99 5.84
C LEU A 66 9.02 6.35 6.33
N PRO A 67 9.47 5.23 5.72
CA PRO A 67 10.71 4.57 6.12
C PRO A 67 11.90 5.51 5.99
N SER A 68 12.86 5.38 6.91
CA SER A 68 14.11 6.16 6.84
C SER A 68 14.91 5.78 5.60
N ILE A 69 15.75 6.70 5.12
CA ILE A 69 16.62 6.42 3.96
C ILE A 69 17.54 5.22 4.21
N ASP A 70 18.01 5.02 5.44
CA ASP A 70 18.83 3.87 5.82
C ASP A 70 18.05 2.56 5.70
N TRP A 71 16.78 2.56 6.11
CA TRP A 71 15.89 1.42 5.94
C TRP A 71 15.68 1.11 4.46
N VAL A 72 15.42 2.14 3.63
CA VAL A 72 15.25 1.99 2.18
C VAL A 72 16.50 1.41 1.54
N GLN A 73 17.68 1.90 1.90
CA GLN A 73 18.96 1.37 1.40
C GLN A 73 19.18 -0.10 1.82
N ALA A 74 18.90 -0.43 3.08
CA ALA A 74 19.01 -1.81 3.57
C ALA A 74 18.02 -2.75 2.86
N PHE A 75 16.79 -2.29 2.66
CA PHE A 75 15.76 -3.00 1.89
C PHE A 75 16.23 -3.26 0.45
N MET A 76 16.71 -2.23 -0.26
CA MET A 76 17.18 -2.36 -1.64
C MET A 76 18.37 -3.32 -1.75
N LYS A 77 19.32 -3.27 -0.81
CA LYS A 77 20.43 -4.23 -0.74
C LYS A 77 19.92 -5.66 -0.59
N ARG A 78 18.99 -5.89 0.34
CA ARG A 78 18.39 -7.21 0.58
C ARG A 78 17.58 -7.69 -0.62
N ALA A 79 16.84 -6.81 -1.28
CA ALA A 79 16.10 -7.11 -2.51
C ALA A 79 17.04 -7.56 -3.65
N ALA A 80 18.18 -6.88 -3.83
CA ALA A 80 19.19 -7.26 -4.82
C ALA A 80 19.84 -8.62 -4.50
N GLU A 81 20.16 -8.88 -3.24
CA GLU A 81 20.64 -10.19 -2.80
C GLU A 81 19.60 -11.30 -3.04
N CYS A 82 18.33 -11.01 -2.77
CA CYS A 82 17.23 -11.94 -3.01
C CYS A 82 17.01 -12.24 -4.50
N GLU A 83 17.21 -11.27 -5.38
CA GLU A 83 17.13 -11.47 -6.82
C GLU A 83 18.24 -12.41 -7.32
N LEU A 84 19.46 -12.24 -6.83
CA LEU A 84 20.58 -13.13 -7.15
C LEU A 84 20.40 -14.55 -6.60
N ARG A 85 19.78 -14.68 -5.42
CA ARG A 85 19.61 -15.95 -4.71
C ARG A 85 18.25 -16.62 -4.95
N LEU A 86 17.40 -16.05 -5.80
CA LEU A 86 16.02 -16.51 -6.02
C LEU A 86 15.24 -16.69 -4.71
N CYS A 87 15.52 -15.86 -3.70
CA CYS A 87 14.70 -15.82 -2.49
C CYS A 87 13.30 -15.39 -2.94
N GLY A 88 12.30 -16.26 -2.80
CA GLY A 88 10.98 -16.08 -3.41
C GLY A 88 10.22 -14.84 -2.95
N MET A 89 9.03 -15.04 -2.40
CA MET A 89 8.11 -13.93 -2.12
C MET A 89 8.48 -13.08 -0.89
N GLY A 90 9.50 -13.47 -0.12
CA GLY A 90 9.88 -12.84 1.13
C GLY A 90 10.34 -11.38 1.03
N LYS A 91 10.70 -10.87 -0.16
CA LYS A 91 11.04 -9.45 -0.32
C LYS A 91 9.82 -8.53 -0.29
N TYR A 92 8.66 -9.01 -0.73
CA TYR A 92 7.43 -8.22 -0.75
C TYR A 92 6.77 -8.19 0.63
N SER A 93 7.00 -9.19 1.48
CA SER A 93 6.47 -9.19 2.86
C SER A 93 7.01 -8.02 3.66
N LEU A 94 8.29 -7.66 3.49
CA LEU A 94 8.91 -6.53 4.20
C LEU A 94 8.22 -5.19 3.93
N ILE A 95 7.73 -4.97 2.70
CA ILE A 95 6.99 -3.75 2.35
C ILE A 95 5.62 -3.76 3.06
N LEU A 96 4.95 -4.91 3.03
CA LEU A 96 3.64 -5.06 3.65
C LEU A 96 3.73 -4.99 5.19
N GLU A 97 4.77 -5.57 5.79
CA GLU A 97 5.09 -5.44 7.23
C GLU A 97 5.24 -3.97 7.61
N GLN A 98 6.02 -3.20 6.84
CA GLN A 98 6.22 -1.77 7.09
C GLN A 98 4.93 -0.94 6.89
N THR A 99 3.96 -1.44 6.14
CA THR A 99 2.70 -0.73 5.82
C THR A 99 1.61 -1.02 6.86
N PHE A 100 1.49 -2.27 7.32
CA PHE A 100 0.36 -2.72 8.15
C PHE A 100 0.72 -2.91 9.63
N ARG A 101 2.00 -2.82 9.98
CA ARG A 101 2.50 -3.13 11.33
C ARG A 101 3.46 -2.06 11.82
N SER A 102 3.44 -1.78 13.12
CA SER A 102 4.31 -0.77 13.71
C SER A 102 5.77 -1.20 13.61
N ARG A 103 6.65 -0.20 13.46
CA ARG A 103 8.10 -0.40 13.58
C ARG A 103 8.52 -0.98 14.92
N SER A 104 7.74 -0.75 15.99
CA SER A 104 8.00 -1.33 17.31
C SER A 104 7.56 -2.79 17.43
N ASN A 105 6.65 -3.26 16.57
CA ASN A 105 6.16 -4.64 16.58
C ASN A 105 5.71 -5.11 15.20
N LEU A 106 6.62 -5.73 14.45
CA LEU A 106 6.35 -6.28 13.12
C LEU A 106 5.54 -7.59 13.12
N PHE A 107 5.12 -8.09 14.30
CA PHE A 107 4.36 -9.33 14.42
C PHE A 107 2.84 -9.12 14.56
N VAL A 108 2.42 -7.91 14.91
CA VAL A 108 1.01 -7.58 15.18
C VAL A 108 0.63 -6.35 14.37
N SER A 109 -0.59 -6.31 13.84
CA SER A 109 -1.11 -5.13 13.16
C SER A 109 -1.43 -4.00 14.15
N ASP A 110 -1.32 -2.77 13.68
CA ASP A 110 -1.63 -1.58 14.48
C ASP A 110 -3.14 -1.28 14.56
N GLY A 111 -3.95 -2.14 13.95
CA GLY A 111 -5.39 -1.99 13.86
C GLY A 111 -6.05 -3.23 13.25
N PRO A 112 -7.31 -3.12 12.84
CA PRO A 112 -8.09 -4.28 12.41
C PRO A 112 -7.75 -4.73 10.98
N VAL A 113 -6.78 -4.11 10.30
CA VAL A 113 -6.36 -4.49 8.95
C VAL A 113 -4.93 -5.02 9.00
N ASP A 114 -4.71 -6.21 8.46
CA ASP A 114 -3.37 -6.81 8.31
C ASP A 114 -3.26 -7.52 6.95
N PHE A 115 -2.10 -8.09 6.65
CA PHE A 115 -1.86 -8.86 5.45
C PHE A 115 -1.33 -10.26 5.75
N ARG A 116 -1.47 -11.17 4.79
CA ARG A 116 -0.92 -12.52 4.88
C ARG A 116 -0.49 -13.05 3.54
N TYR A 117 0.49 -13.96 3.58
CA TYR A 117 0.79 -14.85 2.46
C TYR A 117 -0.35 -15.85 2.22
N SER A 118 -0.82 -15.98 0.98
CA SER A 118 -2.05 -16.70 0.66
C SER A 118 -1.95 -17.57 -0.60
N GLN A 119 -0.78 -18.09 -0.93
CA GLN A 119 -0.60 -18.94 -2.12
C GLN A 119 -1.45 -20.21 -2.16
N ALA A 120 -2.00 -20.65 -1.03
CA ALA A 120 -2.93 -21.78 -0.96
C ALA A 120 -4.40 -21.37 -1.12
N ALA A 121 -4.72 -20.07 -1.20
CA ALA A 121 -6.08 -19.57 -1.30
C ALA A 121 -6.63 -19.82 -2.71
N GLN A 122 -7.32 -20.95 -2.87
CA GLN A 122 -8.04 -21.25 -4.09
C GLN A 122 -9.46 -20.69 -4.02
N ILE A 123 -10.00 -20.34 -5.19
CA ILE A 123 -11.40 -19.98 -5.33
C ILE A 123 -12.24 -21.23 -5.08
N ILE A 124 -13.16 -21.16 -4.12
CA ILE A 124 -14.15 -22.21 -3.83
C ILE A 124 -14.82 -22.61 -5.14
N HIS A 125 -14.85 -23.92 -5.42
CA HIS A 125 -15.29 -24.45 -6.71
C HIS A 125 -16.67 -23.93 -7.15
N ARG A 126 -17.60 -23.67 -6.21
CA ARG A 126 -18.94 -23.15 -6.52
C ARG A 126 -18.93 -21.73 -7.09
N TYR A 127 -17.90 -20.94 -6.82
CA TYR A 127 -17.70 -19.60 -7.39
C TYR A 127 -16.83 -19.62 -8.65
N LYS A 128 -16.25 -20.76 -9.01
CA LYS A 128 -15.32 -20.89 -10.12
C LYS A 128 -16.09 -21.19 -11.42
N PRO A 129 -15.91 -20.38 -12.49
CA PRO A 129 -16.41 -20.74 -13.81
C PRO A 129 -15.78 -22.06 -14.29
N ARG A 130 -16.55 -22.92 -14.99
CA ARG A 130 -16.14 -24.29 -15.37
C ARG A 130 -14.78 -24.40 -16.07
N GLU A 131 -14.38 -23.37 -16.80
CA GLU A 131 -13.15 -23.35 -17.61
C GLU A 131 -12.12 -22.34 -17.11
N ALA A 132 -12.38 -21.67 -15.99
CA ALA A 132 -11.45 -20.68 -15.47
C ALA A 132 -10.16 -21.38 -14.96
N PRO A 133 -8.97 -20.88 -15.31
CA PRO A 133 -7.74 -21.35 -14.70
C PRO A 133 -7.78 -21.10 -13.19
N SER A 134 -7.14 -21.98 -12.41
CA SER A 134 -6.98 -21.74 -10.98
C SER A 134 -5.98 -20.60 -10.80
N LYS A 135 -6.46 -19.40 -10.47
CA LYS A 135 -5.60 -18.31 -10.06
C LYS A 135 -5.42 -18.37 -8.55
N MET A 136 -4.17 -18.34 -8.12
CA MET A 136 -3.78 -18.24 -6.71
C MET A 136 -3.29 -16.82 -6.46
N VAL A 137 -3.54 -16.33 -5.25
CA VAL A 137 -3.10 -15.01 -4.83
C VAL A 137 -1.82 -15.16 -3.99
N ASP A 138 -0.82 -14.31 -4.18
CA ASP A 138 0.42 -14.40 -3.38
C ASP A 138 0.21 -13.84 -1.97
N PHE A 139 -0.46 -12.70 -1.86
CA PHE A 139 -0.80 -12.08 -0.58
C PHE A 139 -2.22 -11.55 -0.56
N CYS A 140 -2.85 -11.51 0.61
CA CYS A 140 -4.11 -10.80 0.80
C CYS A 140 -3.99 -9.78 1.93
N VAL A 141 -4.70 -8.66 1.80
CA VAL A 141 -4.99 -7.73 2.88
C VAL A 141 -6.39 -8.04 3.37
N PHE A 142 -6.54 -8.23 4.68
CA PHE A 142 -7.77 -8.67 5.31
C PHE A 142 -8.13 -7.79 6.49
N TYR A 143 -9.43 -7.73 6.77
CA TYR A 143 -9.99 -7.11 7.95
C TYR A 143 -10.27 -8.18 9.02
N SER A 144 -9.81 -7.93 10.24
CA SER A 144 -10.10 -8.70 11.45
C SER A 144 -11.06 -7.89 12.31
N PRO A 145 -12.34 -8.28 12.40
CA PRO A 145 -13.26 -7.64 13.32
C PRO A 145 -12.81 -7.86 14.77
N GLU A 146 -13.16 -6.94 15.65
CA GLU A 146 -12.98 -7.12 17.10
C GLU A 146 -13.94 -8.20 17.61
N GLU A 147 -13.48 -9.00 18.57
CA GLU A 147 -14.28 -10.08 19.15
C GLU A 147 -15.53 -9.51 19.85
N GLY A 148 -16.69 -10.05 19.51
CA GLY A 148 -18.00 -9.62 20.02
C GLY A 148 -18.61 -8.41 19.31
N SER A 149 -17.89 -7.80 18.35
CA SER A 149 -18.38 -6.64 17.61
C SER A 149 -19.62 -6.94 16.75
N GLU A 150 -20.38 -5.89 16.40
CA GLU A 150 -21.51 -6.02 15.46
C GLU A 150 -21.03 -6.49 14.08
N GLU A 151 -19.83 -6.07 13.67
CA GLU A 151 -19.18 -6.49 12.43
C GLU A 151 -18.88 -7.99 12.42
N GLU A 152 -18.33 -8.54 13.53
CA GLU A 152 -18.10 -9.97 13.65
C GLU A 152 -19.42 -10.74 13.52
N GLN A 153 -20.44 -10.34 14.27
CA GLN A 153 -21.76 -10.99 14.25
C GLN A 153 -22.41 -10.93 12.86
N ALA A 154 -22.32 -9.80 12.17
CA ALA A 154 -22.82 -9.63 10.81
C ALA A 154 -22.09 -10.55 9.82
N ILE A 155 -20.75 -10.66 9.94
CA ILE A 155 -19.95 -11.57 9.12
C ILE A 155 -20.39 -13.02 9.37
N GLU A 156 -20.57 -13.42 10.64
CA GLU A 156 -21.02 -14.77 10.97
C GLU A 156 -22.40 -15.10 10.39
N GLU A 157 -23.36 -14.19 10.50
CA GLU A 157 -24.71 -14.35 9.93
C GLU A 157 -24.64 -14.56 8.42
N ILE A 158 -23.87 -13.72 7.72
CA ILE A 158 -23.69 -13.83 6.27
C ILE A 158 -23.05 -15.18 5.91
N CYS A 159 -22.04 -15.62 6.66
CA CYS A 159 -21.36 -16.89 6.41
C CYS A 159 -22.27 -18.11 6.55
N ARG A 160 -23.34 -18.08 7.36
CA ARG A 160 -24.27 -19.22 7.54
C ARG A 160 -24.86 -19.73 6.24
N THR A 161 -25.07 -18.85 5.27
CA THR A 161 -25.71 -19.19 3.99
C THR A 161 -24.74 -19.30 2.82
N ARG A 162 -23.48 -18.90 3.00
CA ARG A 162 -22.48 -18.89 1.94
C ARG A 162 -21.79 -20.25 1.77
N PRO A 163 -21.42 -20.62 0.53
CA PRO A 163 -20.51 -21.72 0.24
C PRO A 163 -19.29 -21.75 1.17
N ALA A 164 -18.99 -22.95 1.69
CA ALA A 164 -17.90 -23.21 2.64
C ALA A 164 -17.92 -22.34 3.91
N GLN A 165 -19.06 -21.74 4.25
CA GLN A 165 -19.21 -20.83 5.39
C GLN A 165 -18.19 -19.69 5.40
N SER A 166 -17.81 -19.23 4.20
CA SER A 166 -16.81 -18.19 4.03
C SER A 166 -17.44 -16.89 3.56
N ILE A 167 -16.99 -15.78 4.16
CA ILE A 167 -17.29 -14.43 3.68
C ILE A 167 -16.55 -14.15 2.37
N ASN A 168 -15.48 -14.89 2.10
CA ASN A 168 -14.60 -14.72 0.95
C ASN A 168 -14.89 -15.75 -0.16
N HIS A 169 -14.22 -15.55 -1.29
CA HIS A 169 -14.22 -16.50 -2.40
C HIS A 169 -13.35 -17.74 -2.14
N THR A 170 -12.65 -17.81 -1.00
CA THR A 170 -11.76 -18.90 -0.59
C THR A 170 -12.18 -19.42 0.78
N ASP A 171 -11.95 -20.70 1.04
CA ASP A 171 -12.19 -21.37 2.32
C ASP A 171 -10.90 -21.60 3.12
N LEU A 172 -9.91 -20.72 2.90
CA LEU A 172 -8.59 -20.83 3.51
C LEU A 172 -8.60 -20.44 5.01
N GLY A 173 -8.99 -21.38 5.86
CA GLY A 173 -8.80 -21.35 7.31
C GLY A 173 -9.47 -20.16 8.00
N ASP A 174 -8.71 -19.42 8.80
CA ASP A 174 -9.16 -18.22 9.51
C ASP A 174 -9.59 -17.07 8.58
N LEU A 175 -9.26 -17.11 7.29
CA LEU A 175 -9.81 -16.14 6.33
C LEU A 175 -11.30 -16.34 6.07
N CYS A 176 -11.91 -17.47 6.42
CA CYS A 176 -13.34 -17.67 6.20
C CYS A 176 -14.21 -16.59 6.87
N LYS A 177 -13.75 -16.00 7.97
CA LYS A 177 -14.47 -14.95 8.71
C LYS A 177 -13.73 -13.61 8.72
N ARG A 178 -12.65 -13.46 7.95
CA ARG A 178 -11.86 -12.23 7.85
C ARG A 178 -11.94 -11.70 6.42
N PRO A 179 -12.80 -10.71 6.14
CA PRO A 179 -13.01 -10.22 4.78
C PRO A 179 -11.70 -9.80 4.10
N ILE A 180 -11.47 -10.30 2.89
CA ILE A 180 -10.33 -9.92 2.05
C ILE A 180 -10.72 -8.65 1.31
N ALA A 181 -10.02 -7.55 1.61
CA ALA A 181 -10.20 -6.26 0.93
C ALA A 181 -9.35 -6.16 -0.33
N LEU A 182 -8.16 -6.78 -0.33
CA LEU A 182 -7.24 -6.74 -1.47
C LEU A 182 -6.54 -8.10 -1.65
N SER A 183 -6.48 -8.56 -2.90
CA SER A 183 -5.68 -9.69 -3.34
C SER A 183 -4.50 -9.18 -4.17
N ILE A 184 -3.28 -9.60 -3.82
CA ILE A 184 -2.04 -9.19 -4.47
C ILE A 184 -1.43 -10.41 -5.16
N GLU A 185 -1.36 -10.35 -6.48
CA GLU A 185 -0.64 -11.30 -7.32
C GLU A 185 0.66 -10.63 -7.78
N THR A 186 1.78 -11.31 -7.58
CA THR A 186 3.08 -10.81 -8.03
C THR A 186 3.48 -11.52 -9.32
N LYS A 187 3.98 -10.75 -10.28
CA LYS A 187 4.52 -11.29 -11.53
C LYS A 187 6.04 -11.37 -11.43
N ARG A 188 6.61 -12.44 -11.96
CA ARG A 188 8.06 -12.54 -12.12
C ARG A 188 8.49 -11.56 -13.23
N PRO A 189 9.53 -10.74 -13.02
CA PRO A 189 9.92 -9.69 -13.97
C PRO A 189 10.40 -10.22 -15.34
N ASN A 190 10.68 -11.51 -15.47
CA ASN A 190 11.27 -12.07 -16.71
C ASN A 190 10.24 -12.51 -17.77
N LEU A 191 8.94 -12.29 -17.57
CA LEU A 191 7.92 -12.48 -18.61
C LEU A 191 6.92 -11.31 -18.56
N ALA A 192 7.03 -10.41 -19.54
CA ALA A 192 6.16 -9.27 -19.79
C ALA A 192 6.39 -8.04 -18.89
N LEU A 193 7.42 -7.26 -19.23
CA LEU A 193 7.57 -5.86 -18.85
C LEU A 193 6.35 -5.00 -19.30
N ASP A 194 5.52 -5.51 -20.23
CA ASP A 194 4.44 -4.74 -20.88
C ASP A 194 3.02 -4.98 -20.33
N ASN A 195 2.78 -5.88 -19.36
CA ASN A 195 1.41 -6.24 -18.94
C ASN A 195 1.13 -6.06 -17.45
N ALA A 196 1.63 -4.98 -16.84
CA ALA A 196 1.23 -4.54 -15.50
C ALA A 196 0.03 -3.57 -15.57
N THR A 197 -1.07 -4.00 -16.21
CA THR A 197 -2.35 -3.30 -16.05
C THR A 197 -2.90 -3.67 -14.66
N LEU A 198 -3.06 -2.67 -13.79
CA LEU A 198 -3.73 -2.81 -12.49
C LEU A 198 -5.14 -3.38 -12.70
N GLN A 199 -5.35 -4.65 -12.32
CA GLN A 199 -6.68 -5.27 -12.32
C GLN A 199 -7.31 -5.05 -10.94
N PHE A 200 -7.94 -3.89 -10.72
CA PHE A 200 -8.85 -3.72 -9.60
C PHE A 200 -10.17 -4.43 -9.95
N THR A 201 -10.41 -5.62 -9.39
CA THR A 201 -11.75 -6.22 -9.41
C THR A 201 -12.65 -5.50 -8.42
N HIS A 202 -13.34 -4.46 -8.88
CA HIS A 202 -14.49 -3.89 -8.18
C HIS A 202 -15.69 -4.82 -8.37
N GLN A 203 -16.08 -5.57 -7.34
CA GLN A 203 -17.34 -6.31 -7.35
C GLN A 203 -18.49 -5.36 -6.96
N SER A 204 -18.99 -4.59 -7.91
CA SER A 204 -20.34 -4.03 -7.82
C SER A 204 -21.28 -4.92 -8.62
N GLY A 205 -21.97 -5.80 -7.91
CA GLY A 205 -23.13 -6.51 -8.43
C GLY A 205 -24.38 -6.02 -7.71
N LEU A 206 -25.39 -5.72 -8.53
CA LEU A 206 -26.85 -5.85 -8.33
C LEU A 206 -27.62 -4.53 -8.48
N PRO A 207 -28.88 -4.60 -8.93
CA PRO A 207 -29.33 -4.73 -10.32
C PRO A 207 -29.77 -3.39 -10.92
#